data_AF-A0A352W8E6-F1
#
_entry.id   AF-A0A352W8E6-F1
#
_cell.length_a   1.000
_cell.length_b   1.000
_cell.length_c   1.000
_cell.angle_alpha   90.00
_cell.angle_beta   90.00
_cell.angle_gamma   90.00
#
_symmetry.space_group_name_H-M   'P 1'
#
loop_
_entity.id
_entity.type
_entity.pdbx_description
1 polymer ?
#
loop_
_entity_poly.entity_id
_entity_poly.type
_entity_poly.pdbx_seq_one_letter_code
_entity_poly.pdbx_strand_id
1 'polypeptide(L)'
;KKGGRFCLNEVTGPDEYTALVNNNFYTNMLARENLWYAAETAVWMQHNHAQHYQALAARIGLHDAEVGIWQKAAENMYLPYDQALRVHPQDDTFLDKKVWNFASTPADHYPLLLHYHPLVIYRHQVCKQADVVLALFLLGNRFSL
;
A
#
# COMPACT_ATOMS: atom_id res chain seq x y z
N LYS A 1 -4.28 -2.39 14.47
CA LYS A 1 -5.67 -2.16 14.02
C LYS A 1 -6.03 -0.70 14.26
N LYS A 2 -6.50 0.04 13.24
CA LYS A 2 -7.06 1.40 13.37
C LYS A 2 -8.58 1.31 13.25
N GLY A 3 -9.32 1.58 14.32
CA GLY A 3 -10.79 1.54 14.30
C GLY A 3 -11.38 0.20 13.81
N GLY A 4 -10.75 -0.93 14.17
CA GLY A 4 -11.20 -2.27 13.74
C GLY A 4 -10.80 -2.66 12.30
N ARG A 5 -10.14 -1.79 11.54
CA ARG A 5 -9.67 -2.06 10.17
C ARG A 5 -8.44 -2.98 10.13
N PHE A 6 -8.28 -3.66 8.99
CA PHE A 6 -7.12 -4.46 8.64
C PHE A 6 -5.96 -3.53 8.26
N CYS A 7 -4.80 -3.72 8.87
CA CYS A 7 -3.64 -2.83 8.75
C CYS A 7 -2.41 -3.65 8.38
N LEU A 8 -1.55 -3.10 7.53
CA LEU A 8 -0.19 -3.58 7.31
C LEU A 8 0.76 -2.59 7.98
N ASN A 9 1.58 -3.10 8.89
CA ASN A 9 2.44 -2.31 9.75
C ASN A 9 3.90 -2.66 9.50
N GLU A 10 4.79 -1.72 9.85
CA GLU A 10 6.24 -1.88 9.73
C GLU A 10 6.70 -2.26 8.30
N VAL A 11 6.07 -1.63 7.30
CA VAL A 11 6.35 -1.86 5.88
C VAL A 11 7.20 -0.74 5.28
N THR A 12 7.78 -1.00 4.11
CA THR A 12 8.40 0.02 3.26
C THR A 12 7.64 0.04 1.93
N GLY A 13 7.12 1.21 1.56
CA GLY A 13 6.45 1.42 0.28
C GLY A 13 7.44 1.61 -0.87
N PRO A 14 6.96 1.98 -2.08
CA PRO A 14 7.83 2.39 -3.18
C PRO A 14 8.79 3.53 -2.82
N ASP A 15 8.39 4.45 -1.95
CA ASP A 15 9.29 5.48 -1.44
C ASP A 15 10.25 4.92 -0.36
N GLU A 16 11.47 4.59 -0.78
CA GLU A 16 12.52 4.09 0.13
C GLU A 16 13.17 5.18 0.99
N TYR A 17 12.79 6.45 0.83
CA TYR A 17 13.16 7.53 1.75
C TYR A 17 12.30 7.55 3.01
N THR A 18 11.45 6.56 3.21
CA THR A 18 10.92 6.18 4.52
C THR A 18 10.87 4.66 4.64
N ALA A 19 11.19 4.11 5.82
CA ALA A 19 11.11 2.67 6.08
C ALA A 19 10.36 2.38 7.40
N LEU A 20 9.85 1.17 7.54
CA LEU A 20 9.14 0.68 8.73
C LEU A 20 7.95 1.57 9.14
N VAL A 21 7.17 2.00 8.16
CA VAL A 21 5.96 2.80 8.37
C VAL A 21 4.73 1.92 8.55
N ASN A 22 3.70 2.48 9.17
CA ASN A 22 2.41 1.84 9.27
C ASN A 22 1.47 2.36 8.19
N ASN A 23 0.70 1.45 7.61
CA ASN A 23 -0.37 1.75 6.65
C ASN A 23 0.11 2.59 5.46
N ASN A 24 1.24 2.20 4.86
CA ASN A 24 1.64 2.79 3.58
C ASN A 24 0.49 2.65 2.57
N PHE A 25 0.06 3.77 1.99
CA PHE A 25 -1.13 3.82 1.15
C PHE A 25 -1.00 2.92 -0.07
N TYR A 26 0.14 2.97 -0.77
CA TYR A 26 0.41 2.09 -1.90
C TYR A 26 0.32 0.63 -1.50
N THR A 27 1.04 0.21 -0.45
CA THR A 27 1.07 -1.18 0.00
C THR A 27 -0.32 -1.68 0.36
N ASN A 28 -1.10 -0.90 1.13
CA ASN A 28 -2.45 -1.29 1.52
C ASN A 28 -3.40 -1.35 0.31
N MET A 29 -3.34 -0.39 -0.62
CA MET A 29 -4.17 -0.40 -1.84
C MET A 29 -3.89 -1.64 -2.68
N LEU A 30 -2.62 -1.93 -2.98
CA LEU A 30 -2.26 -3.06 -3.83
C LEU A 30 -2.55 -4.40 -3.15
N ALA A 31 -2.34 -4.50 -1.82
CA ALA A 31 -2.72 -5.68 -1.06
C ALA A 31 -4.24 -5.90 -1.07
N ARG A 32 -5.04 -4.83 -0.93
CA ARG A 32 -6.50 -4.90 -1.02
C ARG A 32 -6.94 -5.48 -2.36
N GLU A 33 -6.44 -4.91 -3.46
CA GLU A 33 -6.82 -5.34 -4.81
C GLU A 33 -6.37 -6.78 -5.08
N ASN A 34 -5.18 -7.18 -4.63
CA ASN A 34 -4.72 -8.56 -4.79
C ASN A 34 -5.61 -9.55 -4.04
N LEU A 35 -5.93 -9.27 -2.77
CA LEU A 35 -6.80 -10.12 -1.95
C LEU A 35 -8.22 -10.22 -2.54
N TRP A 36 -8.76 -9.09 -3.02
CA TRP A 36 -10.07 -9.07 -3.67
C TRP A 36 -10.04 -9.90 -4.96
N TYR A 37 -9.07 -9.65 -5.84
CA TYR A 37 -8.95 -10.36 -7.12
C TYR A 37 -8.75 -11.87 -6.91
N ALA A 38 -7.94 -12.28 -5.93
CA ALA A 38 -7.75 -13.69 -5.58
C ALA A 38 -9.07 -14.35 -5.13
N ALA A 39 -9.86 -13.66 -4.29
CA ALA A 39 -11.14 -14.17 -3.83
C ALA A 39 -12.16 -14.31 -4.97
N GLU A 40 -12.29 -13.27 -5.81
CA GLU A 40 -13.16 -13.32 -7.00
C GLU A 40 -12.74 -14.41 -7.98
N THR A 41 -11.44 -14.56 -8.22
CA THR A 41 -10.91 -15.59 -9.11
C THR A 41 -11.22 -17.00 -8.58
N ALA A 42 -11.04 -17.22 -7.28
CA ALA A 42 -11.36 -18.50 -6.65
C ALA A 42 -12.85 -18.85 -6.82
N VAL A 43 -13.74 -17.90 -6.53
CA VAL A 43 -15.19 -18.08 -6.68
C VAL A 43 -15.56 -18.32 -8.14
N TRP A 44 -14.99 -17.56 -9.08
CA TRP A 44 -15.24 -17.73 -10.50
C TRP A 44 -14.78 -19.12 -10.99
N MET A 45 -13.59 -19.58 -10.57
CA MET A 45 -13.09 -20.91 -10.93
C MET A 45 -13.95 -22.04 -10.34
N GLN A 46 -14.45 -21.90 -9.10
CA GLN A 46 -15.37 -22.87 -8.51
C GLN A 46 -16.63 -23.06 -9.38
N HIS A 47 -17.20 -21.97 -9.89
CA HIS A 47 -18.42 -22.01 -10.70
C HIS A 47 -18.19 -22.44 -12.15
N ASN A 48 -17.10 -22.01 -12.78
CA ASN A 48 -16.87 -22.17 -14.22
C ASN A 48 -15.90 -23.31 -14.57
N HIS A 49 -15.01 -23.68 -13.64
CA HIS A 49 -13.90 -24.61 -13.87
C HIS A 49 -13.61 -25.49 -12.65
N ALA A 50 -14.66 -26.07 -12.05
CA ALA A 50 -14.60 -26.78 -10.76
C ALA A 50 -13.47 -27.84 -10.65
N GLN A 51 -13.22 -28.62 -11.70
CA GLN A 51 -12.15 -29.62 -11.70
C GLN A 51 -10.75 -28.98 -11.61
N HIS A 52 -10.52 -27.88 -12.33
CA HIS A 52 -9.26 -27.13 -12.26
C HIS A 52 -9.10 -26.44 -10.90
N TYR A 53 -10.19 -25.91 -10.34
CA TYR A 53 -10.19 -25.34 -8.99
C TYR A 53 -9.77 -26.40 -7.96
N GLN A 54 -10.41 -27.57 -7.96
CA GLN A 54 -10.09 -28.66 -7.02
C GLN A 54 -8.63 -29.11 -7.14
N ALA A 55 -8.13 -29.29 -8.37
CA ALA A 55 -6.74 -29.67 -8.60
C ALA A 55 -5.75 -28.60 -8.11
N LEU A 56 -6.06 -27.32 -8.35
CA LEU A 56 -5.24 -26.20 -7.89
C LEU A 56 -5.24 -26.11 -6.37
N ALA A 57 -6.43 -26.18 -5.74
CA ALA A 57 -6.60 -26.09 -4.30
C ALA A 57 -5.82 -27.20 -3.58
N ALA A 58 -5.92 -28.45 -4.07
CA ALA A 58 -5.13 -29.55 -3.54
C ALA A 58 -3.62 -29.33 -3.70
N ARG A 59 -3.18 -28.76 -4.83
CA ARG A 59 -1.76 -28.52 -5.11
C ARG A 59 -1.13 -27.45 -4.20
N ILE A 60 -1.87 -26.38 -3.89
CA ILE A 60 -1.37 -25.27 -3.08
C ILE A 60 -1.81 -25.34 -1.61
N GLY A 61 -2.60 -26.34 -1.23
CA GLY A 61 -3.15 -26.49 0.11
C GLY A 61 -4.17 -25.42 0.49
N LEU A 62 -4.95 -24.94 -0.50
CA LEU A 62 -5.96 -23.91 -0.28
C LEU A 62 -7.16 -24.46 0.50
N HIS A 63 -7.47 -23.84 1.65
CA HIS A 63 -8.66 -24.17 2.44
C HIS A 63 -9.83 -23.26 2.07
N ASP A 64 -11.05 -23.80 2.10
CA ASP A 64 -12.27 -23.07 1.72
C ASP A 64 -12.47 -21.77 2.54
N ALA A 65 -12.04 -21.77 3.80
CA ALA A 65 -12.15 -20.60 4.67
C ALA A 65 -11.24 -19.43 4.24
N GLU A 66 -10.12 -19.70 3.56
CA GLU A 66 -9.14 -18.67 3.19
C GLU A 66 -9.73 -17.66 2.21
N VAL A 67 -10.53 -18.12 1.24
CA VAL A 67 -11.20 -17.25 0.26
C VAL A 67 -12.04 -16.18 0.97
N GLY A 68 -12.83 -16.58 1.97
CA GLY A 68 -13.64 -15.66 2.77
C GLY A 68 -12.78 -14.74 3.66
N ILE A 69 -11.64 -15.22 4.17
CA ILE A 69 -10.70 -14.40 4.95
C ILE A 69 -10.07 -13.31 4.07
N TRP A 70 -9.65 -13.63 2.85
CA TRP A 70 -9.05 -12.68 1.91
C TRP A 70 -10.04 -11.58 1.54
N GLN A 71 -11.28 -11.95 1.20
CA GLN A 71 -12.34 -11.01 0.91
C GLN A 71 -12.60 -10.07 2.10
N LYS A 72 -12.75 -10.63 3.30
CA LYS A 72 -12.96 -9.82 4.52
C LYS A 72 -11.80 -8.88 4.81
N ALA A 73 -10.56 -9.32 4.59
CA ALA A 73 -9.37 -8.49 4.77
C ALA A 73 -9.33 -7.34 3.76
N ALA A 74 -9.66 -7.60 2.49
CA ALA A 74 -9.75 -6.57 1.45
C ALA A 74 -10.84 -5.53 1.78
N GLU A 75 -12.06 -5.97 2.10
CA GLU A 75 -13.19 -5.09 2.45
C GLU A 75 -12.90 -4.21 3.69
N ASN A 76 -12.07 -4.71 4.61
CA ASN A 76 -11.72 -4.02 5.84
C ASN A 76 -10.33 -3.35 5.81
N MET A 77 -9.64 -3.33 4.67
CA MET A 77 -8.32 -2.70 4.55
C MET A 77 -8.40 -1.22 4.93
N TYR A 78 -7.51 -0.79 5.82
CA TYR A 78 -7.36 0.62 6.18
C TYR A 78 -6.64 1.37 5.05
N LEU A 79 -7.18 2.52 4.67
CA LEU A 79 -6.56 3.41 3.69
C LEU A 79 -6.56 4.82 4.29
N PRO A 80 -5.39 5.41 4.58
CA PRO A 80 -5.34 6.74 5.15
C PRO A 80 -5.93 7.76 4.16
N TYR A 81 -6.74 8.68 4.67
CA TYR A 81 -7.27 9.82 3.92
C TYR A 81 -7.43 11.01 4.85
N ASP A 82 -6.86 12.14 4.47
CA ASP A 82 -7.00 13.39 5.20
C ASP A 82 -8.17 14.18 4.61
N GLN A 83 -9.22 14.40 5.41
CA GLN A 83 -10.44 15.08 4.97
C GLN A 83 -10.24 16.58 4.74
N ALA A 84 -9.34 17.22 5.49
CA ALA A 84 -9.14 18.67 5.42
C ALA A 84 -8.32 19.04 4.18
N LEU A 85 -7.27 18.27 3.91
CA LEU A 85 -6.41 18.42 2.74
C LEU A 85 -6.97 17.71 1.50
N ARG A 86 -7.93 16.80 1.69
CA ARG A 86 -8.55 15.98 0.63
C ARG A 86 -7.54 15.12 -0.14
N VAL A 87 -6.52 14.62 0.55
CA VAL A 87 -5.44 13.80 -0.03
C VAL A 87 -5.30 12.48 0.73
N HIS A 88 -4.71 11.49 0.08
CA HIS A 88 -4.21 10.30 0.74
C HIS A 88 -2.79 10.55 1.28
N PRO A 89 -2.56 10.55 2.61
CA PRO A 89 -1.22 10.53 3.16
C PRO A 89 -0.47 9.26 2.69
N GLN A 90 0.85 9.37 2.50
CA GLN A 90 1.67 8.21 2.13
C GLN A 90 1.65 7.12 3.20
N ASP A 91 1.67 7.51 4.48
CA ASP A 91 1.64 6.63 5.64
C ASP A 91 0.97 7.35 6.82
N ASP A 92 0.75 6.65 7.94
CA ASP A 92 0.10 7.19 9.14
C ASP A 92 0.73 8.46 9.72
N THR A 93 2.01 8.73 9.42
CA THR A 93 2.80 9.82 10.02
C THR A 93 3.31 10.85 9.00
N PHE A 94 3.09 10.61 7.70
CA PHE A 94 3.76 11.40 6.65
C PHE A 94 3.47 12.90 6.76
N LEU A 95 2.21 13.28 6.98
CA LEU A 95 1.82 14.69 7.07
C LEU A 95 2.34 15.40 8.33
N ASP A 96 2.70 14.65 9.37
CA ASP A 96 3.27 15.20 10.62
C ASP A 96 4.78 15.47 10.50
N LYS A 97 5.43 14.94 9.45
CA LYS A 97 6.86 15.14 9.20
C LYS A 97 7.13 16.58 8.77
N LYS A 98 8.36 17.04 9.02
CA LYS A 98 8.80 18.36 8.60
C LYS A 98 8.92 18.43 7.07
N VAL A 99 8.47 19.51 6.44
CA VAL A 99 8.66 19.70 4.99
C VAL A 99 10.16 19.82 4.67
N TRP A 100 10.64 19.08 3.66
CA TRP A 100 12.00 19.20 3.17
C TRP A 100 12.20 20.53 2.44
N ASN A 101 13.29 21.24 2.74
CA ASN A 101 13.60 22.51 2.08
C ASN A 101 14.36 22.27 0.76
N PHE A 102 13.63 21.94 -0.29
CA PHE A 102 14.21 21.73 -1.63
C PHE A 102 14.92 22.97 -2.17
N ALA A 103 14.39 24.17 -1.89
CA ALA A 103 14.95 25.43 -2.37
C ALA A 103 16.36 25.72 -1.83
N SER A 104 16.68 25.24 -0.63
CA SER A 104 18.03 25.38 -0.03
C SER A 104 18.87 24.11 -0.13
N THR A 105 18.41 23.08 -0.84
CA THR A 105 19.21 21.85 -1.04
C THR A 105 20.16 22.04 -2.22
N PRO A 106 21.50 21.93 -2.03
CA PRO A 106 22.45 22.04 -3.12
C PRO A 106 22.20 21.02 -4.24
N ALA A 107 22.43 21.40 -5.49
CA ALA A 107 22.17 20.55 -6.65
C ALA A 107 23.09 19.30 -6.68
N ASP A 108 24.29 19.41 -6.12
CA ASP A 108 25.27 18.34 -5.96
C ASP A 108 25.03 17.48 -4.70
N HIS A 109 23.98 17.75 -3.93
CA HIS A 109 23.55 16.93 -2.79
C HIS A 109 22.46 15.90 -3.16
N TYR A 110 22.29 15.63 -4.46
CA TYR A 110 21.39 14.61 -4.96
C TYR A 110 22.18 13.44 -5.56
N PRO A 111 21.73 12.18 -5.33
CA PRO A 111 20.55 11.77 -4.57
C PRO A 111 20.75 11.90 -3.04
N LEU A 112 19.71 12.36 -2.33
CA LEU A 112 19.79 12.76 -0.91
C LEU A 112 20.42 11.70 0.00
N LEU A 113 20.16 10.42 -0.24
CA LEU A 113 20.69 9.30 0.54
C LEU A 113 22.23 9.24 0.58
N LEU A 114 22.92 9.81 -0.41
CA LEU A 114 24.39 9.85 -0.45
C LEU A 114 24.98 11.04 0.33
N HIS A 115 24.16 12.02 0.72
CA HIS A 115 24.61 13.28 1.33
C HIS A 115 23.99 13.54 2.71
N TYR A 116 22.87 12.88 3.03
CA TYR A 116 22.16 13.03 4.29
C TYR A 116 21.95 11.68 4.95
N HIS A 117 22.13 11.63 6.27
CA HIS A 117 21.89 10.42 7.04
C HIS A 117 20.42 9.98 6.90
N PRO A 118 20.10 8.67 6.75
CA PRO A 118 18.73 8.19 6.56
C PRO A 118 17.73 8.71 7.61
N LEU A 119 18.13 8.75 8.88
CA LEU A 119 17.29 9.30 9.97
C LEU A 119 16.93 10.78 9.80
N VAL A 120 17.70 11.55 9.04
CA VAL A 120 17.31 12.91 8.66
C VAL A 120 16.22 12.83 7.61
N ILE A 121 16.42 12.04 6.55
CA ILE A 121 15.49 11.90 5.42
C ILE A 121 14.13 11.36 5.90
N TYR A 122 14.12 10.31 6.73
CA TYR A 122 12.90 9.59 7.17
C TYR A 122 11.94 10.47 7.99
N ARG A 123 12.45 11.58 8.54
CA ARG A 123 11.69 12.54 9.36
C ARG A 123 11.13 13.72 8.56
N HIS A 124 11.27 13.69 7.24
CA HIS A 124 10.81 14.76 6.36
C HIS A 124 9.80 14.27 5.32
N GLN A 125 8.99 15.21 4.82
CA GLN A 125 8.12 15.01 3.67
C GLN A 125 8.96 15.08 2.39
N VAL A 126 9.65 13.98 2.08
CA VAL A 126 10.46 13.82 0.87
C VAL A 126 10.37 12.39 0.39
N CYS A 127 10.16 12.22 -0.91
CA CYS A 127 10.04 10.92 -1.53
C CYS A 127 11.22 10.70 -2.49
N LYS A 128 11.77 9.48 -2.50
CA LYS A 128 12.76 9.04 -3.49
C LYS A 128 12.13 8.93 -4.89
N GLN A 129 10.89 8.46 -4.94
CA GLN A 129 10.14 8.13 -6.14
C GLN A 129 8.63 8.09 -5.85
N ALA A 130 7.80 7.89 -6.87
CA ALA A 130 6.34 7.87 -6.72
C ALA A 130 5.86 6.72 -5.82
N ASP A 131 5.00 7.05 -4.85
CA ASP A 131 4.37 6.11 -3.91
C ASP A 131 2.83 6.20 -4.02
N VAL A 132 2.21 7.22 -3.39
CA VAL A 132 0.76 7.48 -3.53
C VAL A 132 0.37 7.68 -4.99
N VAL A 133 1.15 8.49 -5.72
CA VAL A 133 0.91 8.73 -7.15
C VAL A 133 1.01 7.43 -7.97
N LEU A 134 1.88 6.50 -7.59
CA LEU A 134 1.98 5.21 -8.27
C LEU A 134 0.73 4.36 -8.03
N ALA A 135 0.17 4.37 -6.81
CA ALA A 135 -1.09 3.69 -6.52
C ALA A 135 -2.25 4.29 -7.33
N LEU A 136 -2.33 5.62 -7.40
CA LEU A 136 -3.32 6.34 -8.21
C LEU A 136 -3.18 6.03 -9.71
N PHE A 137 -1.94 5.90 -10.20
CA PHE A 137 -1.69 5.54 -11.60
C PHE A 137 -2.14 4.11 -11.92
N LEU A 138 -1.74 3.13 -11.10
CA LEU A 138 -2.05 1.72 -11.33
C LEU A 138 -3.53 1.39 -11.13
N LEU A 139 -4.19 2.08 -10.20
CA LEU A 139 -5.57 1.83 -9.79
C LEU A 139 -6.47 3.04 -10.07
N GLY A 140 -6.19 3.78 -11.15
CA GLY A 140 -6.87 5.05 -11.46
C GLY A 140 -8.39 4.93 -11.58
N ASN A 141 -8.90 3.76 -11.98
CA ASN A 141 -10.34 3.48 -12.02
C ASN A 141 -11.01 3.45 -10.63
N ARG A 142 -10.24 3.43 -9.54
CA ARG A 142 -10.74 3.49 -8.16
C ARG A 142 -10.89 4.92 -7.63
N PHE A 143 -10.47 5.94 -8.39
CA PHE A 143 -10.46 7.32 -7.95
C PHE A 143 -11.21 8.23 -8.94
N SER A 144 -11.85 9.27 -8.42
CA SER A 144 -12.39 10.35 -9.24
C SER A 144 -11.38 11.48 -9.39
N LEU A 145 -11.53 12.28 -10.44
CA LEU A 145 -10.90 13.59 -10.56
C LEU A 145 -11.47 14.58 -9.52
#